data_AF-A0A6I4SUC7-F1
#
_entry.id   AF-A0A6I4SUC7-F1
#
_cell.length_a   1.000
_cell.length_b   1.000
_cell.length_c   1.000
_cell.angle_alpha   90.00
_cell.angle_beta   90.00
_cell.angle_gamma   90.00
#
_symmetry.space_group_name_H-M   'P 1'
#
loop_
_entity.id
_entity.type
_entity.pdbx_description
1 polymer ?
#
loop_
_entity_poly.entity_id
_entity_poly.type
_entity_poly.pdbx_seq_one_letter_code
_entity_poly.pdbx_strand_id
1 'polypeptide(L)'
;MYRMNNLKNFDKFSIVQDGSWDLLSALIELGKRKFAPPRTTIINAGDPPGGLFLVTDGCADVSFPSSSGEEALCRLCWPGDWFGHVSIFTHVERRATVRSRTSLSYIYVPAPTVLKFLEEDSGHWRTLASLVIRELQSEMTAHSDLLIGDSRLRCLATLVRLCGCNGQPPAVDYSRQLPVSQEELGQLTNLCRNGIGTLLRKFRQNGIISLQYRGIHVPSVRRLWFNYQEATI
;
A
#
# COMPACT_ATOMS: atom_id res chain seq x y z
N MET A 1 -6.15 2.83 -24.83
CA MET A 1 -7.15 1.94 -24.19
C MET A 1 -6.41 1.03 -23.22
N TYR A 2 -6.25 1.44 -21.94
CA TYR A 2 -5.64 0.57 -20.92
C TYR A 2 -6.67 -0.51 -20.60
N ARG A 3 -6.44 -1.75 -21.04
CA ARG A 3 -7.42 -2.83 -20.89
C ARG A 3 -7.58 -3.15 -19.40
N MET A 4 -8.81 -3.12 -18.88
CA MET A 4 -9.21 -3.57 -17.53
C MET A 4 -8.58 -4.91 -17.12
N ASN A 5 -8.22 -5.76 -18.08
CA ASN A 5 -7.53 -7.03 -17.85
C ASN A 5 -6.17 -6.90 -17.12
N ASN A 6 -5.48 -5.77 -17.16
CA ASN A 6 -4.22 -5.61 -16.43
C ASN A 6 -4.42 -5.44 -14.91
N LEU A 7 -5.59 -4.95 -14.46
CA LEU A 7 -5.89 -4.81 -13.04
C LEU A 7 -6.34 -6.15 -12.41
N LYS A 8 -6.94 -7.05 -13.21
CA LYS A 8 -7.41 -8.38 -12.77
C LYS A 8 -6.31 -9.30 -12.22
N ASN A 9 -5.05 -9.01 -12.54
CA ASN A 9 -3.91 -9.82 -12.12
C ASN A 9 -3.32 -9.37 -10.77
N PHE A 10 -3.83 -8.30 -10.14
CA PHE A 10 -3.33 -7.90 -8.83
C PHE A 10 -4.02 -8.70 -7.72
N ASP A 11 -3.18 -9.18 -6.82
CA ASP A 11 -3.49 -10.04 -5.68
C ASP A 11 -4.56 -9.47 -4.73
N LYS A 12 -4.66 -8.14 -4.63
CA LYS A 12 -5.75 -7.48 -3.88
C LYS A 12 -7.12 -7.63 -4.54
N PHE A 13 -7.20 -8.10 -5.79
CA PHE A 13 -8.45 -8.27 -6.50
C PHE A 13 -8.81 -9.71 -6.85
N SER A 14 -7.93 -10.69 -6.58
CA SER A 14 -8.24 -12.11 -6.71
C SER A 14 -9.27 -12.60 -5.66
N ILE A 15 -9.47 -11.83 -4.58
CA ILE A 15 -10.39 -12.12 -3.46
C ILE A 15 -11.68 -11.25 -3.54
N VAL A 16 -11.80 -10.39 -4.55
CA VAL A 16 -12.95 -9.50 -4.69
C VAL A 16 -14.19 -10.29 -5.11
N GLN A 17 -15.20 -10.33 -4.23
CA GLN A 17 -16.58 -10.66 -4.62
C GLN A 17 -17.07 -9.66 -5.67
N ASP A 18 -17.88 -10.12 -6.61
CA ASP A 18 -18.26 -9.48 -7.89
C ASP A 18 -18.44 -7.95 -7.88
N GLY A 19 -18.90 -7.32 -6.79
CA GLY A 19 -19.18 -5.87 -6.73
C GLY A 19 -17.99 -4.90 -6.69
N SER A 20 -16.77 -5.28 -6.26
CA SER A 20 -15.67 -4.28 -6.23
C SER A 20 -15.08 -3.97 -7.62
N TRP A 21 -15.30 -4.84 -8.60
CA TRP A 21 -14.93 -4.57 -9.98
C TRP A 21 -15.82 -3.51 -10.62
N ASP A 22 -17.10 -3.48 -10.28
CA ASP A 22 -18.05 -2.50 -10.79
C ASP A 22 -17.70 -1.11 -10.26
N LEU A 23 -17.44 -0.99 -8.96
CA LEU A 23 -16.97 0.26 -8.35
C LEU A 23 -15.65 0.74 -8.99
N LEU A 24 -14.66 -0.14 -9.17
CA LEU A 24 -13.38 0.24 -9.77
C LEU A 24 -13.54 0.70 -11.23
N SER A 25 -14.36 -0.02 -12.00
CA SER A 25 -14.63 0.32 -13.40
C SER A 25 -15.31 1.68 -13.48
N ALA A 26 -16.34 1.90 -12.65
CA ALA A 26 -17.02 3.18 -12.56
C ALA A 26 -16.09 4.32 -12.13
N LEU A 27 -15.24 4.11 -11.11
CA LEU A 27 -14.26 5.13 -10.68
C LEU A 27 -13.23 5.46 -11.77
N ILE A 28 -12.81 4.47 -12.57
CA ILE A 28 -11.92 4.69 -13.72
C ILE A 28 -12.61 5.53 -14.79
N GLU A 29 -13.90 5.29 -15.04
CA GLU A 29 -14.70 6.02 -16.04
C GLU A 29 -15.04 7.45 -15.59
N LEU A 30 -15.41 7.62 -14.32
CA LEU A 30 -15.77 8.90 -13.72
C LEU A 30 -14.54 9.77 -13.39
N GLY A 31 -13.35 9.15 -13.33
CA GLY A 31 -12.12 9.79 -12.91
C GLY A 31 -11.27 10.36 -14.05
N LYS A 32 -10.37 11.27 -13.67
CA LYS A 32 -9.35 11.82 -14.57
C LYS A 32 -8.04 11.07 -14.38
N ARG A 33 -7.45 10.59 -15.47
CA ARG A 33 -6.08 10.05 -15.47
C ARG A 33 -5.10 11.17 -15.16
N LYS A 34 -4.15 10.86 -14.28
CA LYS A 34 -3.08 11.75 -13.83
C LYS A 34 -1.77 11.00 -13.82
N PHE A 35 -0.70 11.76 -13.95
CA PHE A 35 0.67 11.29 -13.88
C PHE A 35 1.44 12.16 -12.88
N ALA A 36 2.34 11.54 -12.14
CA ALA A 36 3.27 12.23 -11.26
C ALA A 36 4.68 11.60 -11.39
N PRO A 37 5.73 12.41 -11.64
CA PRO A 37 7.10 11.90 -11.61
C PRO A 37 7.49 11.52 -10.17
N PRO A 38 8.54 10.69 -9.98
CA PRO A 38 9.01 10.31 -8.65
C PRO A 38 9.21 11.53 -7.73
N ARG A 39 8.91 11.36 -6.45
CA ARG A 39 9.03 12.36 -5.37
C ARG A 39 8.05 13.53 -5.46
N THR A 40 7.02 13.43 -6.29
CA THR A 40 5.92 14.39 -6.32
C THR A 40 4.94 14.10 -5.19
N THR A 41 4.64 15.12 -4.39
CA THR A 41 3.56 15.06 -3.38
C THR A 41 2.21 15.18 -4.05
N ILE A 42 1.32 14.22 -3.78
CA ILE A 42 -0.03 14.13 -4.33
C ILE A 42 -1.06 14.73 -3.36
N ILE A 43 -0.84 14.52 -2.05
CA ILE A 43 -1.65 15.01 -0.94
C ILE A 43 -0.67 15.44 0.15
N ASN A 44 -0.88 16.60 0.78
CA ASN A 44 -0.21 16.93 2.04
C ASN A 44 -1.15 16.66 3.21
N ALA A 45 -0.59 16.26 4.35
CA ALA A 45 -1.31 16.35 5.61
C ALA A 45 -1.70 17.83 5.89
N GLY A 46 -2.92 18.07 6.36
CA GLY A 46 -3.51 19.39 6.57
C GLY A 46 -4.27 19.95 5.36
N ASP A 47 -4.12 19.37 4.16
CA ASP A 47 -4.91 19.82 3.00
C ASP A 47 -6.42 19.60 3.27
N PRO A 48 -7.32 20.41 2.68
CA PRO A 48 -8.75 20.18 2.79
C PRO A 48 -9.18 18.83 2.15
N PRO A 49 -10.41 18.35 2.44
CA PRO A 49 -11.02 17.26 1.69
C PRO A 49 -10.93 17.52 0.18
N GLY A 50 -10.65 16.47 -0.59
CA GLY A 50 -10.36 16.62 -2.02
C GLY A 50 -11.11 15.60 -2.85
N GLY A 51 -10.42 14.56 -3.30
CA GLY A 51 -11.05 13.43 -3.96
C GLY A 51 -10.41 12.10 -3.60
N LEU A 52 -10.88 11.07 -4.30
CA LEU A 52 -10.39 9.71 -4.21
C LEU A 52 -9.36 9.45 -5.31
N PHE A 53 -8.37 8.63 -4.97
CA PHE A 53 -7.27 8.31 -5.86
C PHE A 53 -7.14 6.79 -6.00
N LEU A 54 -6.89 6.31 -7.21
CA LEU A 54 -6.61 4.90 -7.52
C LEU A 54 -5.28 4.79 -8.26
N VAL A 55 -4.32 4.06 -7.71
CA VAL A 55 -3.04 3.77 -8.38
C VAL A 55 -3.29 2.77 -9.50
N THR A 56 -2.81 3.12 -10.69
CA THR A 56 -2.92 2.26 -11.89
C THR A 56 -1.58 1.72 -12.37
N ASP A 57 -0.49 2.43 -12.06
CA ASP A 57 0.88 2.00 -12.30
C ASP A 57 1.85 2.75 -11.36
N GLY A 58 2.97 2.12 -11.02
CA GLY A 58 3.99 2.68 -10.14
C GLY A 58 3.74 2.46 -8.65
N CYS A 59 4.38 3.29 -7.82
CA CYS A 59 4.35 3.21 -6.36
C CYS A 59 4.25 4.60 -5.73
N ALA A 60 3.38 4.72 -4.73
CA ALA A 60 3.34 5.85 -3.83
C ALA A 60 3.52 5.38 -2.38
N ASP A 61 3.88 6.26 -1.47
CA ASP A 61 3.80 6.01 -0.03
C ASP A 61 2.70 6.83 0.64
N VAL A 62 2.18 6.30 1.73
CA VAL A 62 1.37 7.04 2.70
C VAL A 62 2.21 7.21 3.96
N SER A 63 2.38 8.45 4.39
CA SER A 63 3.16 8.80 5.57
C SER A 63 2.38 9.77 6.46
N PHE A 64 2.68 9.73 7.76
CA PHE A 64 2.04 10.61 8.75
C PHE A 64 3.08 11.56 9.34
N PRO A 65 2.70 12.81 9.66
CA PRO A 65 3.55 13.68 10.47
C PRO A 65 3.95 12.97 11.77
N SER A 66 5.23 13.00 12.12
CA SER A 66 5.71 12.44 13.38
C SER A 66 6.25 13.53 14.31
N SER A 67 6.44 13.19 15.59
CA SER A 67 6.96 14.11 16.60
C SER A 67 8.41 14.53 16.36
N SER A 68 9.18 13.80 15.54
CA SER A 68 10.56 14.17 15.19
C SER A 68 10.63 15.21 14.06
N GLY A 69 9.48 15.62 13.50
CA GLY A 69 9.41 16.54 12.36
C GLY A 69 9.59 15.85 10.99
N GLU A 70 9.98 14.58 10.97
CA GLU A 70 9.99 13.76 9.76
C GLU A 70 8.66 13.03 9.58
N GLU A 71 8.28 12.71 8.35
CA GLU A 71 7.10 11.90 8.10
C GLU A 71 7.41 10.42 8.33
N ALA A 72 6.60 9.74 9.15
CA ALA A 72 6.72 8.31 9.38
C ALA A 72 6.00 7.54 8.27
N LEU A 73 6.74 6.68 7.56
CA LEU A 73 6.16 5.78 6.56
C LEU A 73 5.15 4.83 7.22
N CYS A 74 3.93 4.77 6.69
CA CYS A 74 2.90 3.84 7.13
C CYS A 74 2.80 2.63 6.19
N ARG A 75 2.60 2.90 4.89
CA ARG A 75 2.44 1.88 3.86
C ARG A 75 2.90 2.34 2.49
N LEU A 76 3.15 1.38 1.61
CA LEU A 76 3.28 1.60 0.17
C LEU A 76 1.94 1.33 -0.51
N CYS A 77 1.62 2.13 -1.52
CA CYS A 77 0.51 1.96 -2.43
C CYS A 77 1.03 1.39 -3.75
N TRP A 78 0.42 0.30 -4.19
CA TRP A 78 0.71 -0.38 -5.45
C TRP A 78 -0.48 -0.28 -6.41
N PRO A 79 -0.35 -0.69 -7.68
CA PRO A 79 -1.48 -0.69 -8.59
C PRO A 79 -2.66 -1.48 -8.01
N GLY A 80 -3.83 -0.85 -8.06
CA GLY A 80 -5.04 -1.33 -7.40
C GLY A 80 -5.30 -0.76 -6.01
N ASP A 81 -4.30 -0.13 -5.39
CA ASP A 81 -4.49 0.59 -4.15
C ASP A 81 -5.15 1.93 -4.37
N TRP A 82 -5.95 2.30 -3.41
CA TRP A 82 -6.68 3.55 -3.37
C TRP A 82 -6.30 4.31 -2.10
N PHE A 83 -6.51 5.63 -2.11
CA PHE A 83 -6.22 6.49 -0.97
C PHE A 83 -7.03 7.78 -1.04
N GLY A 84 -7.04 8.52 0.08
CA GLY A 84 -7.70 9.81 0.20
C GLY A 84 -9.19 9.76 0.55
N HIS A 85 -9.72 8.58 0.88
CA HIS A 85 -11.12 8.37 1.21
C HIS A 85 -11.52 8.96 2.57
N VAL A 86 -10.62 8.93 3.58
CA VAL A 86 -10.95 9.34 4.97
C VAL A 86 -11.55 10.75 5.05
N SER A 87 -10.92 11.74 4.42
CA SER A 87 -11.37 13.14 4.49
C SER A 87 -12.69 13.40 3.74
N ILE A 88 -13.04 12.55 2.77
CA ILE A 88 -14.31 12.65 2.03
C ILE A 88 -15.49 12.36 2.96
N PHE A 89 -15.37 11.33 3.81
CA PHE A 89 -16.48 10.82 4.61
C PHE A 89 -16.53 11.37 6.05
N THR A 90 -15.42 11.92 6.54
CA THR A 90 -15.33 12.47 7.90
C THR A 90 -15.36 14.00 7.93
N HIS A 91 -15.30 14.65 6.77
CA HIS A 91 -15.22 16.11 6.63
C HIS A 91 -14.06 16.77 7.42
N VAL A 92 -13.02 16.00 7.73
CA VAL A 92 -11.78 16.50 8.35
C VAL A 92 -10.69 16.69 7.30
N GLU A 93 -9.68 17.49 7.64
CA GLU A 93 -8.49 17.66 6.81
C GLU A 93 -7.74 16.33 6.55
N ARG A 94 -6.91 16.32 5.52
CA ARG A 94 -6.05 15.19 5.17
C ARG A 94 -5.12 14.87 6.34
N ARG A 95 -5.16 13.63 6.83
CA ARG A 95 -4.31 13.20 7.95
C ARG A 95 -2.93 12.71 7.55
N ALA A 96 -2.77 12.29 6.29
CA ALA A 96 -1.56 11.70 5.77
C ALA A 96 -1.07 12.44 4.54
N THR A 97 0.25 12.49 4.39
CA THR A 97 0.89 12.87 3.15
C THR A 97 0.95 11.65 2.23
N VAL A 98 0.73 11.86 0.93
CA VAL A 98 0.93 10.84 -0.09
C VAL A 98 1.93 11.34 -1.11
N ARG A 99 3.00 10.58 -1.32
CA ARG A 99 4.08 10.96 -2.24
C ARG A 99 4.39 9.82 -3.20
N SER A 100 4.66 10.17 -4.45
CA SER A 100 5.10 9.18 -5.44
C SER A 100 6.54 8.74 -5.15
N ARG A 101 6.78 7.43 -5.11
CA ARG A 101 8.11 6.83 -4.93
C ARG A 101 8.76 6.49 -6.26
N THR A 102 7.95 6.14 -7.26
CA THR A 102 8.34 5.95 -8.66
C THR A 102 7.52 6.90 -9.54
N SER A 103 7.73 6.85 -10.86
CA SER A 103 6.73 7.39 -11.79
C SER A 103 5.39 6.74 -11.48
N LEU A 104 4.36 7.56 -11.26
CA LEU A 104 3.06 7.13 -10.74
C LEU A 104 1.98 7.53 -11.73
N SER A 105 1.20 6.55 -12.21
CA SER A 105 -0.04 6.79 -12.95
C SER A 105 -1.22 6.47 -12.05
N TYR A 106 -2.18 7.38 -11.96
CA TYR A 106 -3.34 7.23 -11.08
C TYR A 106 -4.59 7.86 -11.66
N ILE A 107 -5.74 7.43 -11.16
CA ILE A 107 -7.04 8.04 -11.42
C ILE A 107 -7.37 8.95 -10.24
N TYR A 108 -7.83 10.16 -10.53
CA TYR A 108 -8.37 11.09 -9.55
C TYR A 108 -9.86 11.30 -9.79
N VAL A 109 -10.68 11.05 -8.76
CA VAL A 109 -12.13 11.26 -8.78
C VAL A 109 -12.48 12.32 -7.73
N PRO A 110 -13.00 13.51 -8.10
CA PRO A 110 -13.40 14.53 -7.15
C PRO A 110 -14.43 14.03 -6.13
N ALA A 111 -14.38 14.48 -4.87
CA ALA A 111 -15.33 14.04 -3.84
C ALA A 111 -16.81 14.19 -4.23
N PRO A 112 -17.28 15.30 -4.84
CA PRO A 112 -18.68 15.41 -5.27
C PRO A 112 -19.10 14.31 -6.25
N THR A 113 -18.19 13.91 -7.15
CA THR A 113 -18.43 12.82 -8.10
C THR A 113 -18.50 11.47 -7.39
N VAL A 114 -17.62 11.23 -6.41
CA VAL A 114 -17.64 10.00 -5.59
C VAL A 114 -18.95 9.91 -4.81
N LEU A 115 -19.34 10.98 -4.11
CA LEU A 115 -20.56 11.00 -3.29
C LEU A 115 -21.81 10.75 -4.14
N LYS A 116 -21.94 11.45 -5.28
CA LYS A 116 -23.05 11.24 -6.20
C LYS A 116 -23.12 9.77 -6.68
N PHE A 117 -21.98 9.20 -7.07
CA PHE A 117 -21.92 7.80 -7.52
C PHE A 117 -22.38 6.84 -6.41
N LEU A 118 -21.97 7.07 -5.16
CA LEU A 118 -22.38 6.23 -4.04
C LEU A 118 -23.87 6.35 -3.72
N GLU A 119 -24.48 7.52 -3.94
CA GLU A 119 -25.92 7.76 -3.75
C GLU A 119 -26.80 7.10 -4.81
N GLU A 120 -26.26 6.79 -6.00
CA GLU A 120 -27.01 6.17 -7.10
C GLU A 120 -27.42 4.72 -6.81
N ASP A 121 -26.63 3.96 -6.03
CA ASP A 121 -26.94 2.58 -5.64
C ASP A 121 -26.35 2.24 -4.27
N SER A 122 -27.21 1.72 -3.37
CA SER A 122 -26.80 1.22 -2.04
C SER A 122 -25.69 0.14 -2.09
N GLY A 123 -25.58 -0.61 -3.17
CA GLY A 123 -24.51 -1.57 -3.45
C GLY A 123 -23.14 -0.92 -3.58
N HIS A 124 -23.07 0.33 -4.06
CA HIS A 124 -21.82 1.08 -4.13
C HIS A 124 -21.28 1.40 -2.73
N TRP A 125 -22.15 1.77 -1.78
CA TRP A 125 -21.77 1.96 -0.37
C TRP A 125 -21.25 0.67 0.27
N ARG A 126 -21.92 -0.47 0.04
CA ARG A 126 -21.46 -1.77 0.54
C ARG A 126 -20.06 -2.12 0.02
N THR A 127 -19.84 -1.85 -1.27
CA THR A 127 -18.56 -2.10 -1.92
C THR A 127 -17.45 -1.18 -1.42
N LEU A 128 -17.75 0.11 -1.23
CA LEU A 128 -16.82 1.03 -0.62
C LEU A 128 -16.45 0.60 0.81
N ALA A 129 -17.45 0.21 1.62
CA ALA A 129 -17.24 -0.23 2.99
C ALA A 129 -16.31 -1.45 3.07
N SER A 130 -16.46 -2.42 2.16
CA SER A 130 -15.57 -3.59 2.14
C SER A 130 -14.12 -3.21 1.78
N LEU A 131 -13.92 -2.25 0.87
CA LEU A 131 -12.59 -1.73 0.54
C LEU A 131 -11.95 -1.01 1.74
N VAL A 132 -12.70 -0.20 2.48
CA VAL A 132 -12.22 0.50 3.70
C VAL A 132 -11.86 -0.51 4.79
N ILE A 133 -12.72 -1.50 5.04
CA ILE A 133 -12.48 -2.52 6.06
C ILE A 133 -11.22 -3.32 5.73
N ARG A 134 -10.96 -3.63 4.46
CA ARG A 134 -9.73 -4.31 4.04
C ARG A 134 -8.48 -3.45 4.27
N GLU A 135 -8.56 -2.14 4.03
CA GLU A 135 -7.47 -1.22 4.34
C GLU A 135 -7.22 -1.15 5.85
N LEU A 136 -8.29 -1.05 6.65
CA LEU A 136 -8.21 -1.11 8.11
C LEU A 136 -7.57 -2.41 8.60
N GLN A 137 -7.95 -3.57 8.04
CA GLN A 137 -7.33 -4.86 8.37
C GLN A 137 -5.81 -4.85 8.05
N SER A 138 -5.41 -4.25 6.93
CA SER A 138 -3.99 -4.09 6.58
C SER A 138 -3.22 -3.29 7.63
N GLU A 139 -3.82 -2.22 8.16
CA GLU A 139 -3.24 -1.38 9.20
C GLU A 139 -3.20 -2.12 10.56
N MET A 140 -4.24 -2.89 10.88
CA MET A 140 -4.25 -3.76 12.06
C MET A 140 -3.17 -4.84 11.99
N THR A 141 -2.91 -5.42 10.81
CA THR A 141 -1.78 -6.34 10.60
C THR A 141 -0.45 -5.63 10.88
N ALA A 142 -0.26 -4.41 10.36
CA ALA A 142 0.95 -3.63 10.65
C ALA A 142 1.15 -3.38 12.15
N HIS A 143 0.07 -3.11 12.88
CA HIS A 143 0.12 -2.99 14.33
C HIS A 143 0.49 -4.32 15.00
N SER A 144 -0.11 -5.44 14.55
CA SER A 144 0.20 -6.77 15.08
C SER A 144 1.64 -7.20 14.83
N ASP A 145 2.24 -6.80 13.69
CA ASP A 145 3.65 -7.07 13.36
C ASP A 145 4.58 -6.53 14.46
N LEU A 146 4.24 -5.38 15.06
CA LEU A 146 5.04 -4.75 16.12
C LEU A 146 5.04 -5.56 17.42
N LEU A 147 4.02 -6.38 17.66
CA LEU A 147 3.92 -7.25 18.83
C LEU A 147 4.77 -8.53 18.69
N ILE A 148 5.29 -8.80 17.50
CA ILE A 148 6.20 -9.92 17.27
C ILE A 148 7.52 -9.63 18.00
N GLY A 149 7.82 -10.46 19.02
CA GLY A 149 9.02 -10.33 19.84
C GLY A 149 10.31 -10.67 19.07
N ASP A 150 10.25 -11.62 18.14
CA ASP A 150 11.38 -11.97 17.28
C ASP A 150 11.57 -10.90 16.19
N SER A 151 12.72 -10.23 16.25
CA SER A 151 13.07 -9.15 15.32
C SER A 151 13.23 -9.61 13.86
N ARG A 152 13.67 -10.85 13.62
CA ARG A 152 13.77 -11.43 12.29
C ARG A 152 12.38 -11.66 11.71
N LEU A 153 11.49 -12.28 12.48
CA LEU A 153 10.09 -12.51 12.07
C LEU A 153 9.36 -11.21 11.78
N ARG A 154 9.47 -10.23 12.69
CA ARG A 154 8.88 -8.90 12.51
C ARG A 154 9.35 -8.22 11.22
N CYS A 155 10.64 -8.36 10.89
CA CYS A 155 11.18 -7.81 9.65
C CYS A 155 10.64 -8.54 8.41
N LEU A 156 10.53 -9.87 8.45
CA LEU A 156 9.91 -10.65 7.37
C LEU A 156 8.43 -10.26 7.16
N ALA A 157 7.65 -10.18 8.24
CA ALA A 157 6.24 -9.77 8.22
C ALA A 157 6.08 -8.37 7.60
N THR A 158 6.94 -7.43 8.00
CA THR A 158 6.97 -6.08 7.44
C THR A 158 7.29 -6.08 5.94
N LEU A 159 8.29 -6.86 5.48
CA LEU A 159 8.62 -6.96 4.06
C LEU A 159 7.47 -7.58 3.24
N VAL A 160 6.81 -8.61 3.78
CA VAL A 160 5.62 -9.24 3.18
C VAL A 160 4.51 -8.19 3.00
N ARG A 161 4.20 -7.44 4.05
CA ARG A 161 3.19 -6.38 4.03
C ARG A 161 3.53 -5.25 3.06
N LEU A 162 4.79 -4.81 3.03
CA LEU A 162 5.26 -3.80 2.07
C LEU A 162 5.18 -4.31 0.62
N CYS A 163 5.19 -5.63 0.40
CA CYS A 163 4.94 -6.20 -0.92
C CYS A 163 3.47 -6.18 -1.35
N GLY A 164 2.56 -5.83 -0.44
CA GLY A 164 1.11 -5.77 -0.68
C GLY A 164 0.35 -7.01 -0.21
N CYS A 165 1.01 -7.96 0.49
CA CYS A 165 0.37 -9.14 1.04
C CYS A 165 -0.13 -8.86 2.47
N ASN A 166 -1.44 -8.95 2.67
CA ASN A 166 -2.11 -8.60 3.93
C ASN A 166 -2.74 -9.83 4.58
N GLY A 167 -1.95 -10.60 5.33
CA GLY A 167 -2.44 -11.78 6.06
C GLY A 167 -2.82 -12.97 5.18
N GLN A 168 -2.64 -12.89 3.86
CA GLN A 168 -2.87 -13.97 2.91
C GLN A 168 -1.67 -14.12 1.96
N PRO A 169 -1.35 -15.36 1.53
CA PRO A 169 -0.32 -15.60 0.53
C PRO A 169 -0.71 -14.99 -0.81
N PRO A 170 0.28 -14.63 -1.65
CA PRO A 170 -0.05 -14.12 -2.96
C PRO A 170 -0.61 -15.21 -3.88
N ALA A 171 -1.69 -14.89 -4.58
CA ALA A 171 -2.39 -15.77 -5.52
C ALA A 171 -1.45 -16.29 -6.62
N VAL A 172 -0.55 -15.44 -7.11
CA VAL A 172 0.51 -15.76 -8.06
C VAL A 172 1.85 -15.32 -7.49
N ASP A 173 2.95 -16.00 -7.85
CA ASP A 173 4.27 -15.49 -7.48
C ASP A 173 4.68 -14.31 -8.37
N TYR A 174 5.39 -13.35 -7.79
CA TYR A 174 5.91 -12.18 -8.48
C TYR A 174 7.14 -11.63 -7.75
N SER A 175 7.95 -10.87 -8.48
CA SER A 175 9.04 -10.09 -7.92
C SER A 175 8.59 -8.65 -7.65
N ARG A 176 9.17 -7.99 -6.63
CA ARG A 176 8.85 -6.59 -6.33
C ARG A 176 10.07 -5.80 -5.91
N GLN A 177 10.19 -4.59 -6.45
CA GLN A 177 11.13 -3.58 -5.96
C GLN A 177 10.45 -2.74 -4.88
N LEU A 178 11.01 -2.72 -3.68
CA LEU A 178 10.55 -1.90 -2.57
C LEU A 178 11.39 -0.62 -2.50
N PRO A 179 10.84 0.56 -2.84
CA PRO A 179 11.53 1.84 -2.76
C PRO A 179 11.54 2.37 -1.32
N VAL A 180 12.08 1.56 -0.40
CA VAL A 180 12.15 1.82 1.03
C VAL A 180 13.60 1.86 1.50
N SER A 181 13.92 2.80 2.36
CA SER A 181 15.22 2.92 3.00
C SER A 181 15.35 1.98 4.21
N GLN A 182 16.59 1.75 4.66
CA GLN A 182 16.83 1.03 5.91
C GLN A 182 16.33 1.81 7.12
N GLU A 183 16.29 3.13 7.04
CA GLU A 183 15.78 3.98 8.12
C GLU A 183 14.26 3.83 8.27
N GLU A 184 13.53 3.92 7.17
CA GLU A 184 12.08 3.67 7.14
C GLU A 184 11.75 2.23 7.58
N LEU A 185 12.53 1.23 7.15
CA LEU A 185 12.35 -0.13 7.65
C LEU A 185 12.64 -0.25 9.14
N GLY A 186 13.65 0.46 9.65
CA GLY A 186 13.93 0.53 11.08
C GLY A 186 12.73 1.07 11.86
N GLN A 187 12.12 2.17 11.39
CA GLN A 187 10.91 2.73 11.98
C GLN A 187 9.74 1.74 11.94
N LEU A 188 9.47 1.12 10.78
CA LEU A 188 8.38 0.16 10.60
C LEU A 188 8.55 -1.13 11.43
N THR A 189 9.78 -1.49 11.77
CA THR A 189 10.09 -2.72 12.52
C THR A 189 10.52 -2.45 13.96
N ASN A 190 10.47 -1.20 14.42
CA ASN A 190 11.00 -0.78 15.72
C ASN A 190 12.42 -1.31 15.98
N LEU A 191 13.32 -1.14 15.00
CA LEU A 191 14.72 -1.53 15.05
C LEU A 191 15.61 -0.34 14.69
N CYS A 192 16.77 -0.25 15.34
CA CYS A 192 17.78 0.71 14.91
C CYS A 192 18.31 0.35 13.52
N ARG A 193 18.83 1.35 12.80
CA ARG A 193 19.39 1.18 11.45
C ARG A 193 20.46 0.07 11.37
N ASN A 194 21.29 -0.07 12.40
CA ASN A 194 22.31 -1.13 12.46
C ASN A 194 21.69 -2.52 12.62
N GLY A 195 20.64 -2.64 13.43
CA GLY A 195 19.87 -3.87 13.61
C GLY A 195 19.23 -4.32 12.30
N ILE A 196 18.56 -3.39 11.60
CA ILE A 196 17.96 -3.71 10.30
C ILE A 196 19.02 -4.08 9.27
N GLY A 197 20.13 -3.35 9.20
CA GLY A 197 21.21 -3.64 8.26
C GLY A 197 21.79 -5.05 8.47
N THR A 198 21.85 -5.52 9.72
CA THR A 198 22.30 -6.87 10.05
C THR A 198 21.31 -7.94 9.56
N LEU A 199 20.01 -7.74 9.78
CA LEU A 199 18.97 -8.67 9.30
C LEU A 199 18.92 -8.72 7.78
N LEU A 200 18.94 -7.56 7.11
CA LEU A 200 18.92 -7.46 5.66
C LEU A 200 20.12 -8.16 5.00
N ARG A 201 21.32 -8.08 5.62
CA ARG A 201 22.49 -8.84 5.15
C ARG A 201 22.28 -10.35 5.23
N LYS A 202 21.69 -10.85 6.33
CA LYS A 202 21.35 -12.28 6.49
C LYS A 202 20.30 -12.73 5.46
N PHE A 203 19.25 -11.94 5.26
CA PHE A 203 18.23 -12.23 4.24
C PHE A 203 18.81 -12.27 2.83
N ARG A 204 19.75 -11.37 2.51
CA ARG A 204 20.48 -11.40 1.24
C ARG A 204 21.34 -12.66 1.10
N GLN A 205 22.09 -13.04 2.14
CA GLN A 205 22.92 -14.26 2.12
C GLN A 205 22.07 -15.53 1.88
N ASN A 206 20.86 -15.55 2.42
CA ASN A 206 19.91 -16.65 2.24
C ASN A 206 19.08 -16.57 0.95
N GLY A 207 19.33 -15.57 0.09
CA GLY A 207 18.61 -15.39 -1.18
C GLY A 207 17.15 -14.98 -1.04
N ILE A 208 16.72 -14.49 0.12
CA ILE A 208 15.35 -14.02 0.38
C ILE A 208 15.11 -12.66 -0.31
N ILE A 209 16.14 -11.81 -0.32
CA ILE A 209 16.12 -10.48 -0.95
C ILE A 209 17.43 -10.19 -1.68
N SER A 210 17.44 -9.16 -2.52
CA SER A 210 18.65 -8.49 -3.00
C SER A 210 18.64 -7.02 -2.58
N LEU A 211 19.79 -6.49 -2.19
CA LEU A 211 19.93 -5.07 -1.83
C LEU A 211 20.29 -4.27 -3.07
N GLN A 212 19.58 -3.17 -3.30
CA GLN A 212 19.81 -2.26 -4.42
C GLN A 212 20.06 -0.83 -3.92
N TYR A 213 20.52 0.06 -4.80
CA TYR A 213 20.65 1.47 -4.45
C TYR A 213 19.28 2.05 -4.09
N ARG A 214 19.11 2.52 -2.85
CA ARG A 214 17.86 3.09 -2.31
C ARG A 214 16.63 2.18 -2.42
N GLY A 215 16.82 0.87 -2.30
CA GLY A 215 15.70 -0.06 -2.29
C GLY A 215 16.09 -1.51 -2.01
N ILE A 216 15.06 -2.35 -1.94
CA ILE A 216 15.18 -3.79 -1.73
C ILE A 216 14.42 -4.50 -2.83
N HIS A 217 15.07 -5.43 -3.49
CA HIS A 217 14.41 -6.32 -4.44
C HIS A 217 13.99 -7.61 -3.72
N VAL A 218 12.70 -7.93 -3.78
CA VAL A 218 12.17 -9.23 -3.38
C VAL A 218 11.97 -10.05 -4.66
N PRO A 219 12.81 -11.06 -4.93
CA PRO A 219 12.76 -11.82 -6.18
C PRO A 219 11.54 -12.74 -6.29
N SER A 220 11.01 -13.22 -5.16
CA SER A 220 9.80 -14.05 -5.09
C SER A 220 9.04 -13.71 -3.82
N VAL A 221 7.91 -13.03 -3.96
CA VAL A 221 7.06 -12.66 -2.82
C VAL A 221 6.39 -13.90 -2.22
N ARG A 222 6.10 -14.93 -3.03
CA ARG A 222 5.61 -16.22 -2.51
C ARG A 222 6.64 -16.90 -1.61
N ARG A 223 7.92 -16.93 -2.02
CA ARG A 223 8.99 -17.48 -1.18
C ARG A 223 9.19 -16.66 0.10
N LEU A 224 9.12 -15.34 0.01
CA LEU A 224 9.17 -14.45 1.19
C LEU A 224 8.03 -14.77 2.17
N TRP A 225 6.80 -14.96 1.67
CA TRP A 225 5.64 -15.35 2.47
C TRP A 225 5.88 -16.67 3.22
N PHE A 226 6.35 -17.71 2.53
CA PHE A 226 6.63 -19.00 3.17
C PHE A 226 7.75 -18.90 4.23
N ASN A 227 8.80 -18.11 3.98
CA ASN A 227 9.84 -17.87 4.98
C ASN A 227 9.31 -17.20 6.26
N TYR A 228 8.27 -16.36 6.13
CA TYR A 228 7.59 -15.77 7.27
C TYR A 228 6.72 -16.81 8.00
N GLN A 229 5.92 -17.59 7.28
CA GLN A 229 5.02 -18.60 7.87
C GLN A 229 5.76 -19.74 8.56
N GLU A 230 6.77 -20.34 7.91
CA GLU A 230 7.57 -21.44 8.48
C GLU A 230 8.25 -21.05 9.78
N ALA A 231 8.64 -19.78 9.92
CA ALA A 231 9.32 -19.30 11.10
C ALA A 231 8.35 -18.88 12.23
N THR A 232 7.05 -18.90 11.98
CA THR A 232 5.99 -18.63 12.97
C THR A 232 5.49 -19.92 13.65
N ILE A 233 5.84 -21.10 13.10
CA ILE A 233 5.55 -22.45 13.62
C ILE A 233 6.72 -22.93 14.47
#